data_AF-A0A264W074-F1
#
_entry.id   AF-A0A264W074-F1
#
_cell.length_a   1.000
_cell.length_b   1.000
_cell.length_c   1.000
_cell.angle_alpha   90.00
_cell.angle_beta   90.00
_cell.angle_gamma   90.00
#
_symmetry.space_group_name_H-M   'P 1'
#
loop_
_entity.id
_entity.type
_entity.pdbx_description
1 polymer ?
#
loop_
_entity_poly.entity_id
_entity_poly.type
_entity_poly.pdbx_seq_one_letter_code
_entity_poly.pdbx_strand_id
1 'polypeptide(L)' 'MAKNIDETAEYFVNFKVTNQTTLKEFADTLKEFETKGDNHVHVMIKELNKAFITPIEREDILQLTNSLDDVLDGIEHF' A
#
# COMPACT_ATOMS: atom_id res chain seq x y z
N MET A 1 0.97 -5.36 -3.95
CA MET A 1 -0.05 -4.31 -3.70
C MET A 1 -1.34 -4.86 -3.12
N ALA A 2 -2.23 -5.51 -3.89
CA ALA A 2 -3.53 -5.97 -3.36
C ALA A 2 -3.42 -6.83 -2.09
N LYS A 3 -2.51 -7.81 -2.08
CA LYS A 3 -2.22 -8.62 -0.88
C LYS A 3 -1.66 -7.80 0.29
N ASN A 4 -0.84 -6.78 0.02
CA ASN A 4 -0.30 -5.89 1.05
C ASN A 4 -1.46 -5.13 1.73
N ILE A 5 -2.40 -4.60 0.94
CA ILE A 5 -3.58 -3.90 1.46
C ILE A 5 -4.46 -4.83 2.29
N ASP A 6 -4.67 -6.07 1.85
CA ASP A 6 -5.43 -7.08 2.59
C ASP A 6 -4.79 -7.37 3.97
N GLU A 7 -3.47 -7.59 3.99
CA GLU A 7 -2.70 -7.78 5.22
C GLU A 7 -2.72 -6.53 6.12
N THR A 8 -2.60 -5.32 5.56
CA THR A 8 -2.71 -4.08 6.33
C THR A 8 -4.09 -3.92 6.96
N ALA A 9 -5.15 -4.19 6.21
CA ALA A 9 -6.52 -4.08 6.68
C ALA A 9 -6.82 -5.11 7.79
N GLU A 10 -6.35 -6.35 7.62
CA GLU A 10 -6.47 -7.38 8.65
C GLU A 10 -5.71 -6.98 9.94
N TYR A 11 -4.50 -6.46 9.80
CA TYR A 11 -3.72 -5.95 10.92
C TYR A 11 -4.43 -4.77 11.62
N PHE A 12 -4.91 -3.80 10.85
CA PHE A 12 -5.59 -2.60 11.34
C PHE A 12 -6.82 -2.94 12.19
N VAL A 13 -7.63 -3.91 11.76
CA VAL A 13 -8.85 -4.32 12.46
C VAL A 13 -8.56 -5.14 13.71
N ASN A 14 -7.54 -6.00 13.68
CA ASN A 14 -7.30 -6.98 14.74
C ASN A 14 -6.33 -6.50 15.83
N PHE A 15 -5.46 -5.53 15.54
CA PHE A 15 -4.49 -5.05 16.51
C PHE A 15 -5.17 -4.26 17.63
N LYS A 16 -4.86 -4.59 18.88
CA LYS A 16 -5.45 -3.95 20.06
C LYS A 16 -4.49 -2.94 20.67
N VAL A 17 -4.79 -1.66 20.47
CA VAL A 17 -4.09 -0.58 21.16
C VAL A 17 -4.59 -0.49 22.61
N THR A 18 -3.69 -0.66 23.57
CA THR A 18 -4.01 -0.66 25.01
C THR A 18 -3.25 0.39 25.80
N ASN A 19 -2.09 0.83 25.29
CA ASN A 19 -1.21 1.82 25.89
C ASN A 19 -0.34 2.51 24.82
N GLN A 20 0.46 3.49 25.23
CA GLN A 20 1.31 4.26 24.31
C GLN A 20 2.38 3.41 23.60
N THR A 21 2.90 2.36 24.23
CA THR A 21 3.86 1.45 23.59
C THR A 21 3.19 0.68 22.47
N THR A 22 2.02 0.10 22.72
CA THR A 22 1.26 -0.63 21.68
C THR A 22 0.75 0.29 20.57
N LEU A 23 0.44 1.56 20.89
CA LEU A 23 0.07 2.55 19.87
C LEU A 23 1.27 2.83 18.93
N LYS A 24 2.47 2.94 19.50
CA LYS A 24 3.68 3.14 18.70
C LYS A 24 3.96 1.92 17.82
N GLU A 25 3.88 0.71 18.37
CA GLU A 25 4.06 -0.53 17.60
C GLU A 25 3.05 -0.63 16.46
N PHE A 26 1.80 -0.24 16.70
CA PHE A 26 0.76 -0.17 15.68
C PHE A 26 1.13 0.77 14.54
N ALA A 27 1.49 2.01 14.87
CA ALA A 27 1.86 3.02 13.88
C ALA A 27 3.13 2.64 13.11
N ASP A 28 4.16 2.13 13.79
CA ASP A 28 5.41 1.67 13.17
C ASP A 28 5.11 0.53 12.17
N THR A 29 4.24 -0.41 12.53
CA THR A 29 3.86 -1.52 11.64
C THR A 29 3.03 -1.06 10.45
N LEU A 30 2.08 -0.13 10.64
CA LEU A 30 1.34 0.47 9.52
C LEU A 30 2.28 1.20 8.56
N LYS A 31 3.29 1.90 9.09
CA LYS A 31 4.30 2.55 8.24
C LYS A 31 5.10 1.55 7.41
N GLU A 32 5.45 0.39 7.97
CA GLU A 32 6.10 -0.66 7.20
C GLU A 32 5.23 -1.17 6.05
N PHE A 33 3.91 -1.27 6.24
CA PHE A 33 2.99 -1.65 5.18
C PHE A 33 2.89 -0.59 4.09
N GLU A 34 2.79 0.69 4.44
CA GLU A 34 2.81 1.80 3.47
C GLU A 34 4.11 1.79 2.66
N THR A 35 5.26 1.67 3.32
CA THR A 35 6.56 1.68 2.63
C THR A 35 6.71 0.49 1.68
N LYS A 36 6.09 -0.67 1.98
CA LYS A 36 5.99 -1.79 1.02
C LYS A 36 5.08 -1.45 -0.17
N GLY A 37 3.99 -0.72 0.06
CA GLY A 37 3.08 -0.21 -0.98
C GLY A 37 3.80 0.72 -1.94
N ASP A 38 4.47 1.74 -1.42
CA ASP A 38 5.30 2.69 -2.18
C ASP A 38 6.30 1.97 -3.10
N ASN A 39 6.98 0.95 -2.55
CA ASN A 39 7.92 0.15 -3.32
C ASN A 39 7.23 -0.60 -4.48
N HIS A 40 6.01 -1.10 -4.28
CA HIS A 40 5.23 -1.70 -5.37
C HIS A 40 4.84 -0.68 -6.43
N VAL A 41 4.40 0.52 -6.04
CA VAL A 41 4.07 1.61 -6.97
C VAL A 41 5.30 1.98 -7.80
N HIS A 42 6.44 2.18 -7.14
CA HIS A 42 7.69 2.51 -7.81
C HIS A 42 8.11 1.43 -8.83
N VAL A 43 8.04 0.15 -8.44
CA VAL A 43 8.34 -0.97 -9.34
C VAL A 43 7.36 -1.00 -10.51
N MET A 44 6.06 -0.82 -10.27
CA MET A 44 5.05 -0.78 -11.33
C MET A 44 5.32 0.31 -12.35
N ILE A 45 5.59 1.55 -11.90
CA ILE A 45 5.92 2.68 -12.78
C ILE A 45 7.18 2.37 -13.60
N LYS A 46 8.21 1.79 -12.96
CA LYS A 46 9.47 1.42 -13.64
C LYS A 46 9.26 0.36 -14.71
N GLU A 47 8.46 -0.66 -14.44
CA GLU A 47 8.18 -1.73 -15.40
C GLU A 47 7.28 -1.24 -16.55
N LEU A 48 6.28 -0.41 -16.26
CA LEU A 48 5.50 0.26 -17.31
C LEU A 48 6.40 1.09 -18.23
N ASN A 49 7.35 1.87 -17.69
CA ASN A 49 8.28 2.67 -18.49
C ASN A 49 9.20 1.85 -19.40
N LYS A 50 9.47 0.58 -19.05
CA LYS A 50 10.26 -0.34 -19.89
C LYS A 50 9.40 -1.14 -20.86
N ALA A 51 8.09 -1.30 -20.58
CA ALA A 51 7.19 -2.07 -21.42
C ALA A 51 6.90 -1.33 -22.72
N PHE A 52 7.24 -1.97 -23.86
CA PHE A 52 6.94 -1.44 -25.20
C PHE A 52 5.47 -1.65 -25.58
N ILE A 53 4.87 -2.76 -25.16
CA ILE A 53 3.44 -3.07 -25.32
C ILE A 53 2.89 -3.45 -23.95
N THR A 54 1.73 -2.90 -23.60
CA THR A 54 0.99 -3.23 -22.40
C THR A 54 -0.29 -4.03 -22.76
N PRO A 55 -0.74 -4.95 -21.89
CA PRO A 55 -1.92 -5.78 -22.17
C PRO A 55 -3.26 -5.02 -22.08
N ILE A 56 -3.26 -3.90 -21.36
CA ILE A 56 -4.33 -2.90 -21.28
C ILE A 56 -3.69 -1.51 -21.35
N GLU A 57 -4.50 -0.46 -21.28
CA GLU A 57 -3.97 0.89 -21.41
C GLU A 57 -3.10 1.29 -20.23
N ARG A 58 -1.96 1.90 -20.54
CA ARG A 58 -0.96 2.30 -19.54
C ARG A 58 -1.57 3.18 -18.45
N GLU A 59 -2.46 4.09 -18.85
CA GLU A 59 -3.15 4.99 -17.93
C GLU A 59 -4.04 4.23 -16.96
N ASP A 60 -4.76 3.20 -17.43
CA ASP A 60 -5.62 2.38 -16.56
C ASP A 60 -4.79 1.63 -15.51
N ILE A 61 -3.61 1.13 -15.88
CA ILE A 61 -2.71 0.45 -14.94
C ILE A 61 -2.17 1.45 -13.90
N LEU A 62 -1.77 2.64 -14.33
CA LEU A 62 -1.29 3.69 -13.42
C LEU A 62 -2.40 4.14 -12.47
N GLN A 63 -3.59 4.40 -12.99
CA GLN A 63 -4.75 4.79 -12.19
C GLN A 63 -5.10 3.71 -11.17
N LEU A 64 -5.15 2.44 -11.58
CA LEU A 64 -5.41 1.33 -10.66
C LEU A 64 -4.33 1.24 -9.58
N THR A 65 -3.06 1.40 -9.95
CA THR A 65 -1.94 1.36 -8.99
C THR A 65 -2.05 2.48 -7.97
N ASN A 66 -2.33 3.71 -8.41
CA ASN A 66 -2.52 4.87 -7.52
C ASN A 66 -3.76 4.72 -6.63
N SER A 67 -4.89 4.25 -7.16
CA SER A 67 -6.10 4.03 -6.34
C SER A 67 -5.90 2.96 -5.26
N LEU A 68 -5.03 1.97 -5.50
CA LEU A 68 -4.66 1.00 -4.47
C LEU A 68 -3.76 1.63 -3.40
N ASP A 69 -2.88 2.55 -3.79
CA ASP A 69 -2.01 3.31 -2.89
C ASP A 69 -2.81 4.25 -1.98
N ASP A 70 -3.76 5.00 -2.56
CA ASP A 70 -4.66 5.90 -1.81
C ASP A 70 -5.41 5.16 -0.68
N VAL A 71 -5.77 3.89 -0.88
CA VAL A 71 -6.42 3.06 0.14
C VAL A 71 -5.45 2.72 1.27
N LEU A 72 -4.19 2.41 0.94
CA LEU A 72 -3.16 2.07 1.92
C LEU A 72 -2.80 3.29 2.76
N ASP A 73 -2.61 4.45 2.13
CA ASP A 73 -2.37 5.74 2.78
C ASP A 73 -3.54 6.14 3.69
N GLY A 74 -4.78 5.88 3.22
CA GLY A 74 -5.98 6.10 4.01
C GLY A 74 -6.04 5.27 5.29
N ILE A 75 -5.41 4.10 5.31
CA ILE A 75 -5.30 3.25 6.51
C ILE A 75 -4.18 3.76 7.45
N GLU A 76 -3.04 4.22 6.92
CA GLU A 76 -1.94 4.75 7.73
C GLU A 76 -2.33 6.06 8.44
N HIS A 77 -3.03 6.97 7.74
CA HIS A 77 -3.31 8.33 8.21
C HIS A 77 -4.58 8.47 9.08
N PHE A 78 -5.18 7.38 9.53
CA PHE A 78 -6.38 7.38 10.38
C PHE A 78 -6.11 7.91 11.80
#